data_AF-A0A0H5C023-F1
#
_entry.id   AF-A0A0H5C023-F1
#
_cell.length_a   1.000
_cell.length_b   1.000
_cell.length_c   1.000
_cell.angle_alpha   90.00
_cell.angle_beta   90.00
_cell.angle_gamma   90.00
#
_symmetry.space_group_name_H-M   'P 1'
#
loop_
_entity.id
_entity.type
_entity.pdbx_description
1 polymer ?
#
loop_
_entity_poly.entity_id
_entity_poly.type
_entity_poly.pdbx_seq_one_letter_code
_entity_poly.pdbx_strand_id
1 'polypeptide(L)'
;MDQTEVYETSSVDDDYALANEPELTTRDSIEELHVDLDAVRDKFERSGAVHNCCSDFDDRIDHGGKGFKTYGRQPLTVRIDLLKQELDELISEIDETNDEKAQSEKDQLIRLFEEAQTKVKQRGKIVLSSLDAVQPEVNECHKNAAVDSGSLVRLEDRISQLEGLIGKTDDSSSLQQQINQLQRHLQLVSSDSMLQQIMGTVEQVNKRFEQSIALRRNVEMEIEIQEDVKIHELYELVIATKDIQHQLPLLIDRLESLNELHFKTATAVSTVDEMDDKLMTLSKDLDNWEHCLSQLESKFQSI
;
A
#
# COMPACT_ATOMS: atom_id res chain seq x y z
N MET A 1 -47.85 -29.05 11.72
CA MET A 1 -46.55 -29.69 11.57
C MET A 1 -45.54 -28.63 11.98
N ASP A 2 -45.18 -28.60 13.26
CA ASP A 2 -44.03 -27.80 13.71
C ASP A 2 -42.80 -28.66 13.46
N GLN A 3 -42.14 -28.39 12.34
CA GLN A 3 -40.78 -28.88 12.13
C GLN A 3 -39.87 -27.71 12.47
N THR A 4 -38.98 -27.93 13.43
CA THR A 4 -37.85 -27.03 13.69
C THR A 4 -37.07 -26.88 12.39
N GLU A 5 -36.95 -25.66 11.86
CA GLU A 5 -36.30 -25.39 10.57
C GLU A 5 -34.81 -25.75 10.58
N VAL A 6 -34.21 -25.78 11.77
CA VAL A 6 -32.79 -26.00 11.97
C VAL A 6 -32.58 -26.97 13.14
N TYR A 7 -31.89 -28.08 12.87
CA TYR A 7 -31.43 -29.03 13.88
C TYR A 7 -29.93 -28.84 14.08
N GLU A 8 -29.57 -28.00 15.04
CA GLU A 8 -28.18 -27.73 15.41
C GLU A 8 -27.79 -28.47 16.69
N THR A 9 -26.52 -28.87 16.76
CA THR A 9 -25.89 -29.31 18.01
C THR A 9 -25.72 -28.10 18.93
N SER A 10 -26.00 -28.25 20.23
CA SER A 10 -25.81 -27.19 21.24
C SER A 10 -24.52 -26.43 20.99
N SER A 11 -24.61 -25.11 20.79
CA SER A 11 -23.45 -24.22 20.73
C SER A 11 -22.78 -24.29 22.10
N VAL A 12 -21.79 -25.17 22.22
CA VAL A 12 -20.81 -25.11 23.29
C VAL A 12 -19.87 -24.00 22.87
N ASP A 13 -19.68 -23.01 23.74
CA ASP A 13 -18.58 -22.06 23.60
C ASP A 13 -17.29 -22.88 23.72
N ASP A 14 -16.83 -23.45 22.61
CA ASP A 14 -15.47 -23.90 22.49
C ASP A 14 -14.64 -22.62 22.64
N ASP A 15 -14.18 -22.36 23.86
CA ASP A 15 -13.20 -21.33 24.18
C ASP A 15 -11.93 -21.63 23.39
N TYR A 16 -11.93 -21.30 22.09
CA TYR A 16 -10.74 -20.96 21.32
C TYR A 16 -10.27 -19.58 21.78
N ALA A 17 -10.13 -19.39 23.10
CA ALA A 17 -9.09 -18.50 23.57
C ALA A 17 -7.85 -19.00 22.85
N LEU A 18 -7.29 -18.19 21.94
CA LEU A 18 -6.00 -18.46 21.32
C LEU A 18 -5.10 -18.87 22.48
N ALA A 19 -4.86 -20.17 22.62
CA ALA A 19 -3.82 -20.66 23.49
C ALA A 19 -2.62 -20.00 22.85
N ASN A 20 -2.16 -18.90 23.46
CA ASN A 20 -0.95 -18.23 23.06
C ASN A 20 0.03 -19.39 22.91
N GLU A 21 0.39 -19.72 21.66
CA GLU A 21 1.39 -20.75 21.44
C GLU A 21 2.53 -20.36 22.36
N PRO A 22 3.11 -21.31 23.12
CA PRO A 22 4.24 -20.97 23.96
C PRO A 22 5.25 -20.33 23.01
N GLU A 23 5.35 -19.00 23.07
CA GLU A 23 6.31 -18.23 22.29
C GLU A 23 7.60 -18.99 22.46
N LEU A 24 8.27 -19.35 21.35
CA LEU A 24 9.53 -20.08 21.40
C LEU A 24 10.47 -19.26 22.29
N THR A 25 10.50 -19.59 23.59
CA THR A 25 11.21 -18.80 24.58
C THR A 25 12.66 -18.88 24.18
N THR A 26 13.21 -17.72 23.81
CA THR A 26 14.64 -17.38 23.76
C THR A 26 15.54 -18.61 23.88
N ARG A 27 15.99 -19.14 22.75
CA ARG A 27 17.00 -20.21 22.77
C ARG A 27 18.31 -19.61 23.26
N ASP A 28 18.92 -20.15 24.32
CA ASP A 28 20.24 -19.73 24.81
C ASP A 28 21.35 -19.73 23.76
N SER A 29 21.14 -20.42 22.63
CA SER A 29 22.08 -20.50 21.50
C SER A 29 21.86 -19.45 20.40
N ILE A 30 20.81 -18.62 20.50
CA ILE A 30 20.45 -17.62 19.49
C ILE A 30 20.38 -16.25 20.16
N GLU A 31 21.27 -15.35 19.77
CA GLU A 31 21.15 -13.94 20.14
C GLU A 31 20.02 -13.30 19.30
N GLU A 32 18.87 -13.08 19.93
CA GLU A 32 17.79 -12.29 19.33
C GLU A 32 18.17 -10.80 19.40
N LEU A 33 18.74 -10.29 18.31
CA LEU A 33 18.95 -8.85 18.17
C LEU A 33 17.65 -8.18 17.77
N HIS A 34 17.15 -7.29 18.63
CA HIS A 34 16.13 -6.33 18.25
C HIS A 34 16.72 -5.33 17.26
N VAL A 35 16.24 -5.36 16.02
CA VAL A 35 16.66 -4.43 14.98
C VAL A 35 15.71 -3.24 14.97
N ASP A 36 16.17 -2.13 15.53
CA ASP A 36 15.51 -0.84 15.36
C ASP A 36 15.75 -0.33 13.93
N LEU A 37 14.70 -0.44 13.10
CA LEU A 37 14.75 -0.05 11.69
C LEU A 37 15.03 1.44 11.49
N ASP A 38 14.56 2.29 12.40
CA ASP A 38 14.78 3.74 12.31
C ASP A 38 16.25 4.07 12.63
N ALA A 39 16.81 3.46 13.68
CA ALA A 39 18.23 3.61 14.00
C ALA A 39 19.16 3.05 12.92
N VAL A 40 18.74 1.97 12.23
CA VAL A 40 19.47 1.41 11.10
C VAL A 40 19.40 2.34 9.88
N ARG A 41 18.21 2.87 9.57
CA ARG A 41 18.02 3.84 8.49
C ARG A 41 18.91 5.05 8.67
N ASP A 42 18.92 5.65 9.86
CA ASP A 42 19.77 6.78 10.21
C ASP A 42 21.27 6.50 10.01
N LYS A 43 21.72 5.29 10.35
CA LYS A 43 23.13 4.89 10.16
C LYS A 43 23.49 4.80 8.68
N PHE A 44 22.63 4.21 7.85
CA PHE A 44 22.91 4.00 6.44
C PHE A 44 22.76 5.28 5.61
N GLU A 45 21.77 6.13 5.92
CA GLU A 45 21.62 7.46 5.31
C GLU A 45 22.86 8.33 5.57
N ARG A 46 23.43 8.27 6.79
CA ARG A 46 24.66 8.98 7.14
C ARG A 46 25.93 8.36 6.54
N SER A 47 25.93 7.05 6.24
CA SER A 47 27.10 6.37 5.68
C SER A 47 27.41 6.76 4.23
N GLY A 48 26.52 7.55 3.61
CA GLY A 48 26.69 8.09 2.26
C GLY A 48 26.21 7.12 1.18
N ALA A 49 25.79 7.68 0.05
CA ALA A 49 25.38 6.87 -1.10
C ALA A 49 26.54 5.98 -1.54
N VAL A 50 26.30 4.66 -1.60
CA VAL A 50 27.27 3.71 -2.14
C VAL A 50 27.54 4.12 -3.59
N HIS A 51 28.77 4.54 -3.87
CA HIS A 51 29.17 4.89 -5.22
C HIS A 51 29.02 3.68 -6.14
N ASN A 52 28.38 3.87 -7.30
CA ASN A 52 28.29 2.85 -8.34
C ASN A 52 29.66 2.71 -9.03
N CYS A 53 30.61 2.12 -8.31
CA CYS A 53 31.91 1.74 -8.83
C CYS A 53 31.72 0.41 -9.56
N CYS A 54 31.95 0.39 -10.88
CA CYS A 54 31.85 -0.80 -11.71
C CYS A 54 32.56 -1.97 -11.02
N SER A 55 31.79 -2.95 -10.56
CA SER A 55 32.34 -4.23 -10.09
C SER A 55 32.74 -5.01 -11.32
N ASP A 56 34.04 -5.09 -11.55
CA ASP A 56 34.60 -5.83 -12.66
C ASP A 56 34.67 -7.32 -12.30
N PHE A 57 34.06 -8.16 -13.15
CA PHE A 57 34.12 -9.62 -13.08
C PHE A 57 34.88 -10.19 -14.28
N ASP A 58 35.51 -9.35 -15.12
CA ASP A 58 36.40 -9.82 -16.17
C ASP A 58 37.60 -10.45 -15.46
N ASP A 59 37.62 -11.77 -15.46
CA ASP A 59 38.59 -12.68 -14.81
C ASP A 59 39.99 -12.56 -15.45
N ARG A 60 40.53 -11.33 -15.51
CA ARG A 60 41.87 -11.01 -15.97
C ARG A 60 42.86 -11.34 -14.85
N ILE A 61 43.33 -12.57 -14.87
CA ILE A 61 44.30 -13.18 -13.94
C ILE A 61 45.66 -12.43 -13.93
N ASP A 62 45.92 -11.56 -14.91
CA ASP A 62 47.19 -10.85 -15.05
C ASP A 62 47.44 -9.79 -13.96
N HIS A 63 46.40 -9.35 -13.24
CA HIS A 63 46.55 -8.42 -12.12
C HIS A 63 46.62 -9.21 -10.80
N GLY A 64 47.82 -9.64 -10.42
CA GLY A 64 48.11 -10.41 -9.20
C GLY A 64 47.91 -9.64 -7.88
N GLY A 65 46.74 -9.05 -7.66
CA GLY A 65 46.34 -8.41 -6.42
C GLY A 65 45.12 -9.10 -5.80
N LYS A 66 45.26 -9.56 -4.56
CA LYS A 66 44.14 -10.09 -3.76
C LYS A 66 43.13 -8.96 -3.46
N GLY A 67 42.06 -8.88 -4.23
CA GLY A 67 40.87 -8.09 -3.90
C GLY A 67 40.24 -7.35 -5.07
N PHE A 68 38.93 -7.12 -4.96
CA PHE A 68 38.15 -6.24 -5.84
C PHE A 68 38.68 -4.81 -5.68
N LYS A 69 39.33 -4.29 -6.72
CA LYS A 69 39.77 -2.90 -6.76
C LYS A 69 38.69 -2.07 -7.43
N THR A 70 38.17 -1.08 -6.72
CA THR A 70 37.36 -0.03 -7.31
C THR A 70 38.29 0.96 -7.99
N TYR A 71 38.37 0.91 -9.32
CA TYR A 71 39.06 1.94 -10.07
C TYR A 71 38.09 3.10 -10.34
N GLY A 72 38.53 4.32 -10.04
CA GLY A 72 37.87 5.51 -10.58
C GLY A 72 38.00 5.49 -12.09
N ARG A 73 36.95 5.10 -12.80
CA ARG A 73 36.93 5.14 -14.27
C ARG A 73 37.02 6.60 -14.69
N GLN A 74 38.14 6.98 -15.30
CA GLN A 74 38.27 8.30 -15.92
C GLN A 74 37.14 8.47 -16.96
N PRO A 75 36.56 9.67 -17.07
CA PRO A 75 35.51 9.93 -18.04
C PRO A 75 36.04 9.63 -19.45
N LEU A 76 35.19 9.00 -20.27
CA LEU A 76 35.56 8.48 -21.59
C LEU A 76 36.18 9.57 -22.49
N THR A 77 35.75 10.82 -22.31
CA THR A 77 36.29 12.00 -23.02
C THR A 77 37.77 12.22 -22.73
N VAL A 78 38.16 12.26 -21.45
CA VAL A 78 39.55 12.44 -21.02
C VAL A 78 40.43 11.28 -21.53
N ARG A 79 39.90 10.06 -21.50
CA ARG A 79 40.64 8.89 -22.02
C ARG A 79 40.84 8.95 -23.53
N ILE A 80 39.85 9.43 -24.27
CA ILE A 80 39.97 9.62 -25.73
C ILE A 80 41.03 10.69 -26.04
N ASP A 81 41.11 11.77 -25.25
CA ASP A 81 42.09 12.83 -25.48
C ASP A 81 43.52 12.38 -25.16
N LEU A 82 43.73 11.56 -24.12
CA LEU A 82 45.02 10.92 -23.86
C LEU A 82 45.45 9.99 -25.00
N LEU A 83 44.52 9.16 -25.50
CA LEU A 83 44.81 8.26 -26.63
C LEU A 83 45.14 9.00 -27.92
N LYS A 84 44.58 10.21 -28.14
CA LYS A 84 44.98 11.06 -29.28
C LYS A 84 46.42 11.53 -29.14
N GLN A 85 46.79 12.00 -27.95
CA GLN A 85 48.14 12.49 -27.69
C GLN A 85 49.18 11.38 -27.86
N GLU A 86 48.90 10.18 -27.34
CA GLU A 86 49.78 9.01 -27.47
C GLU A 86 49.88 8.54 -28.94
N LEU A 87 48.77 8.61 -29.69
CA LEU A 87 48.77 8.34 -31.13
C LEU A 87 49.63 9.34 -31.91
N ASP A 88 49.54 10.63 -31.59
CA ASP A 88 50.32 11.69 -32.25
C ASP A 88 51.82 11.55 -31.95
N GLU A 89 52.19 11.14 -30.74
CA GLU A 89 53.58 10.84 -30.34
C GLU A 89 54.13 9.64 -31.14
N LEU A 90 53.38 8.53 -31.19
CA LEU A 90 53.74 7.34 -31.98
C LEU A 90 53.86 7.65 -33.48
N ILE A 91 52.99 8.51 -34.01
CA ILE A 91 53.07 8.96 -35.41
C ILE A 91 54.39 9.72 -35.66
N SER A 92 54.80 10.59 -34.74
CA SER A 92 56.06 11.34 -34.86
C SER A 92 57.27 10.42 -34.80
N GLU A 93 57.29 9.43 -33.90
CA GLU A 93 58.39 8.45 -33.81
C GLU A 93 58.48 7.54 -35.05
N ILE A 94 57.34 7.18 -35.64
CA ILE A 94 57.28 6.36 -36.86
C ILE A 94 57.70 7.19 -38.09
N ASP A 95 57.47 8.50 -38.12
CA ASP A 95 57.93 9.36 -39.22
C ASP A 95 59.44 9.62 -39.20
N GLU A 96 60.07 9.51 -38.02
CA GLU A 96 61.53 9.54 -37.90
C GLU A 96 62.20 8.23 -38.35
N THR A 97 61.44 7.12 -38.37
CA THR A 97 61.92 5.81 -38.80
C THR A 97 61.44 5.49 -40.22
N ASN A 98 62.37 5.38 -41.17
CA ASN A 98 62.04 5.18 -42.59
C ASN A 98 61.65 3.71 -42.93
N ASP A 99 61.00 3.02 -42.00
CA ASP A 99 60.60 1.62 -42.11
C ASP A 99 59.20 1.51 -42.75
N GLU A 100 59.14 0.91 -43.95
CA GLU A 100 57.91 0.77 -44.73
C GLU A 100 56.80 -0.01 -43.99
N LYS A 101 57.17 -0.93 -43.08
CA LYS A 101 56.22 -1.67 -42.24
C LYS A 101 55.57 -0.79 -41.17
N ALA A 102 56.36 0.05 -40.52
CA ALA A 102 55.87 0.96 -39.47
C ALA A 102 54.93 2.00 -40.08
N GLN A 103 55.23 2.49 -41.29
CA GLN A 103 54.37 3.39 -42.05
C GLN A 103 53.03 2.73 -42.44
N SER A 104 53.04 1.45 -42.84
CA SER A 104 51.79 0.71 -43.11
C SER A 104 50.95 0.46 -41.86
N GLU A 105 51.56 0.25 -40.69
CA GLU A 105 50.84 0.09 -39.42
C GLU A 105 50.26 1.41 -38.92
N LYS A 106 50.98 2.52 -39.11
CA LYS A 106 50.50 3.88 -38.87
C LYS A 106 49.22 4.17 -39.66
N ASP A 107 49.20 3.87 -40.96
CA ASP A 107 48.02 4.07 -41.80
C ASP A 107 46.81 3.23 -41.35
N GLN A 108 47.05 2.01 -40.84
CA GLN A 108 45.99 1.17 -40.29
C GLN A 108 45.44 1.72 -38.97
N LEU A 109 46.32 2.23 -38.10
CA LEU A 109 45.94 2.76 -36.80
C LEU A 109 45.11 4.06 -36.92
N ILE A 110 45.48 4.94 -37.85
CA ILE A 110 44.70 6.15 -38.18
C ILE A 110 43.30 5.77 -38.65
N ARG A 111 43.17 4.79 -39.56
CA ARG A 111 41.87 4.32 -40.06
C ARG A 111 41.00 3.75 -38.93
N LEU A 112 41.55 2.93 -38.05
CA LEU A 112 40.81 2.36 -36.93
C LEU A 112 40.36 3.42 -35.93
N PHE A 113 41.18 4.45 -35.70
CA PHE A 113 40.84 5.56 -34.82
C PHE A 113 39.71 6.42 -35.41
N GLU A 114 39.75 6.73 -36.70
CA GLU A 114 38.68 7.44 -37.41
C GLU A 114 37.37 6.64 -37.41
N GLU A 115 37.44 5.32 -37.63
CA GLU A 115 36.28 4.43 -37.56
C GLU A 115 35.67 4.40 -36.16
N ALA A 116 36.49 4.35 -35.10
CA ALA A 116 36.01 4.41 -33.73
C ALA A 116 35.35 5.77 -33.42
N GLN A 117 35.93 6.88 -33.90
CA GLN A 117 35.41 8.22 -33.67
C GLN A 117 34.06 8.46 -34.39
N THR A 118 33.91 7.94 -35.61
CA THR A 118 32.63 8.03 -36.34
C THR A 118 31.53 7.22 -35.65
N LYS A 119 31.82 6.03 -35.12
CA LYS A 119 30.86 5.23 -34.34
C LYS A 119 30.39 5.95 -33.07
N VAL A 120 31.28 6.67 -32.37
CA VAL A 120 30.91 7.47 -31.19
C VAL A 120 30.00 8.66 -31.58
N LYS A 121 30.33 9.38 -32.66
CA LYS A 121 29.52 10.51 -33.15
C LYS A 121 28.13 10.08 -33.67
N GLN A 122 28.05 8.94 -34.34
CA GLN A 122 26.78 8.39 -34.85
C GLN A 122 25.85 7.98 -33.70
N ARG A 123 26.38 7.36 -32.63
CA ARG A 123 25.59 7.03 -31.44
C ARG A 123 25.02 8.27 -30.74
N GLY A 124 25.79 9.36 -30.66
CA GLY A 124 25.31 10.61 -30.06
C GLY A 124 24.19 11.29 -30.87
N LYS A 125 24.22 11.16 -32.20
CA LYS A 125 23.22 11.81 -33.08
C LYS A 125 21.87 11.09 -33.09
N ILE A 126 21.87 9.75 -32.99
CA ILE A 126 20.64 8.94 -32.96
C ILE A 126 19.81 9.22 -31.70
N VAL A 127 20.45 9.48 -30.56
CA VAL A 127 19.76 9.73 -29.28
C VAL A 127 19.13 11.13 -29.23
N LEU A 128 19.74 12.15 -29.84
CA LEU A 128 19.16 13.51 -29.83
C LEU A 128 17.99 13.68 -30.80
N SER A 129 18.05 13.06 -31.98
CA SER A 129 16.98 13.19 -32.99
C SER A 129 15.73 12.36 -32.69
N SER A 130 15.83 11.39 -31.76
CA SER A 130 14.69 10.56 -31.34
C SER A 130 13.94 11.13 -30.13
N LEU A 131 14.52 12.08 -29.38
CA LEU A 131 13.82 12.77 -28.28
C LEU A 131 13.03 14.01 -28.74
N ASP A 132 13.42 14.66 -29.84
CA ASP A 132 12.77 15.90 -30.30
C ASP A 132 11.52 15.67 -31.16
N ALA A 133 11.27 14.43 -31.60
CA ALA A 133 10.15 14.07 -32.47
C ALA A 133 8.91 13.57 -31.72
N VAL A 134 8.97 13.44 -30.39
CA VAL A 134 7.85 13.01 -29.55
C VAL A 134 7.72 13.99 -28.38
N GLN A 135 7.21 15.18 -28.67
CA GLN A 135 6.45 15.93 -27.66
C GLN A 135 5.01 15.42 -27.72
N PRO A 136 4.55 14.56 -26.79
CA PRO A 136 3.12 14.48 -26.57
C PRO A 136 2.72 15.83 -25.98
N GLU A 137 1.73 16.48 -26.58
CA GLU A 137 0.95 17.49 -25.88
C GLU A 137 0.40 16.83 -24.61
N VAL A 138 1.09 17.03 -23.50
CA VAL A 138 0.59 16.68 -22.17
C VAL A 138 -0.53 17.68 -21.91
N ASN A 139 -1.71 17.36 -22.41
CA ASN A 139 -2.95 17.95 -21.98
C ASN A 139 -2.94 17.93 -20.45
N GLU A 140 -2.96 19.11 -19.83
CA GLU A 140 -3.08 19.33 -18.39
C GLU A 140 -4.45 18.86 -17.87
N CYS A 141 -4.78 17.58 -18.03
CA CYS A 141 -6.01 16.98 -17.52
C CYS A 141 -5.75 16.30 -16.16
N HIS A 142 -5.17 17.03 -15.21
CA HIS A 142 -5.00 16.55 -13.84
C HIS A 142 -5.36 17.60 -12.77
N LYS A 143 -6.23 18.56 -13.10
CA LYS A 143 -6.64 19.59 -12.11
C LYS A 143 -7.85 19.20 -11.25
N ASN A 144 -8.50 18.07 -11.52
CA ASN A 144 -9.72 17.66 -10.80
C ASN A 144 -9.57 16.42 -9.89
N ALA A 145 -8.38 15.79 -9.86
CA ALA A 145 -8.08 14.71 -8.90
C ALA A 145 -7.43 15.22 -7.60
N ALA A 146 -7.17 16.53 -7.50
CA ALA A 146 -6.78 17.18 -6.25
C ALA A 146 -8.02 17.50 -5.40
N VAL A 147 -8.88 16.49 -5.17
CA VAL A 147 -9.74 16.53 -3.98
C VAL A 147 -8.79 16.35 -2.81
N ASP A 148 -8.24 17.48 -2.37
CA ASP A 148 -7.55 17.73 -1.11
C ASP A 148 -6.87 16.49 -0.49
N SER A 149 -6.01 15.81 -1.25
CA SER A 149 -5.32 14.60 -0.77
C SER A 149 -4.51 14.90 0.49
N GLY A 150 -4.10 16.16 0.66
CA GLY A 150 -3.48 16.65 1.89
C GLY A 150 -4.42 16.67 3.10
N SER A 151 -5.71 16.98 2.94
CA SER A 151 -6.66 16.87 4.06
C SER A 151 -7.08 15.44 4.34
N LEU A 152 -7.20 14.59 3.31
CA LEU A 152 -7.44 13.16 3.51
C LEU A 152 -6.31 12.52 4.31
N VAL A 153 -5.04 12.76 3.92
CA VAL A 153 -3.86 12.25 4.63
C VAL A 153 -3.77 12.82 6.05
N ARG A 154 -4.14 14.09 6.29
CA ARG A 154 -4.21 14.66 7.64
C ARG A 154 -5.31 14.05 8.49
N LEU A 155 -6.48 13.78 7.90
CA LEU A 155 -7.58 13.13 8.59
C LEU A 155 -7.22 11.68 8.92
N GLU A 156 -6.55 10.98 8.01
CA GLU A 156 -6.03 9.64 8.22
C GLU A 156 -4.99 9.60 9.33
N ASP A 157 -3.97 10.48 9.30
CA ASP A 157 -2.98 10.60 10.38
C ASP A 157 -3.65 10.93 11.73
N ARG A 158 -4.64 11.82 11.73
CA ARG A 158 -5.42 12.13 12.94
C ARG A 158 -6.24 10.93 13.41
N ILE A 159 -6.84 10.16 12.51
CA ILE A 159 -7.57 8.93 12.86
C ILE A 159 -6.59 7.92 13.42
N SER A 160 -5.43 7.70 12.81
CA SER A 160 -4.38 6.81 13.32
C SER A 160 -3.86 7.24 14.69
N GLN A 161 -3.74 8.54 14.96
CA GLN A 161 -3.42 9.05 16.30
C GLN A 161 -4.53 8.77 17.31
N LEU A 162 -5.80 8.95 16.92
CA LEU A 162 -6.94 8.63 17.78
C LEU A 162 -7.05 7.13 18.04
N GLU A 163 -6.85 6.29 17.02
CA GLU A 163 -6.81 4.83 17.13
C GLU A 163 -5.62 4.36 17.97
N GLY A 164 -4.45 4.99 17.83
CA GLY A 164 -3.29 4.71 18.68
C GLY A 164 -3.51 5.07 20.15
N LEU A 165 -4.23 6.15 20.43
CA LEU A 165 -4.58 6.57 21.80
C LEU A 165 -5.69 5.72 22.41
N ILE A 166 -6.69 5.34 21.63
CA ILE A 166 -7.83 4.51 22.07
C ILE A 166 -7.41 3.04 22.18
N GLY A 167 -6.46 2.60 21.35
CA GLY A 167 -6.03 1.22 21.25
C GLY A 167 -7.10 0.32 20.63
N LYS A 168 -6.87 -1.00 20.69
CA LYS A 168 -7.90 -1.98 20.38
C LYS A 168 -8.83 -2.10 21.57
N THR A 169 -10.02 -1.50 21.48
CA THR A 169 -11.09 -1.75 22.44
C THR A 169 -11.78 -3.06 22.07
N ASP A 170 -11.91 -3.98 23.03
CA ASP A 170 -12.78 -5.14 22.86
C ASP A 170 -14.23 -4.69 22.67
N ASP A 171 -14.94 -5.32 21.73
CA ASP A 171 -16.29 -4.95 21.27
C ASP A 171 -17.39 -5.01 22.36
N SER A 172 -17.05 -5.46 23.58
CA SER A 172 -18.02 -5.83 24.60
C SER A 172 -18.57 -4.68 25.44
N SER A 173 -17.92 -3.50 25.45
CA SER A 173 -18.44 -2.34 26.18
C SER A 173 -17.92 -1.02 25.62
N SER A 174 -18.77 0.00 25.57
CA SER A 174 -18.31 1.32 25.13
C SER A 174 -17.30 1.88 26.13
N LEU A 175 -16.24 2.52 25.65
CA LEU A 175 -15.21 3.16 26.48
C LEU A 175 -15.83 4.13 27.50
N GLN A 176 -16.96 4.75 27.17
CA GLN A 176 -17.73 5.58 28.10
C GLN A 176 -18.31 4.78 29.27
N GLN A 177 -18.81 3.56 29.04
CA GLN A 177 -19.28 2.68 30.13
C GLN A 177 -18.13 2.28 31.04
N GLN A 178 -16.97 1.93 30.48
CA GLN A 178 -15.78 1.58 31.26
C GLN A 178 -15.27 2.78 32.08
N ILE A 179 -15.22 3.98 31.50
CA ILE A 179 -14.86 5.21 32.23
C ILE A 179 -15.90 5.53 33.30
N ASN A 180 -17.19 5.39 33.02
CA ASN A 180 -18.24 5.62 34.01
C ASN A 180 -18.20 4.59 35.15
N GLN A 181 -17.85 3.34 34.84
CA GLN A 181 -17.60 2.31 35.85
C GLN A 181 -16.37 2.66 36.69
N LEU A 182 -15.25 3.01 36.08
CA LEU A 182 -14.04 3.47 36.80
C LEU A 182 -14.33 4.70 37.65
N GLN A 183 -15.09 5.66 37.15
CA GLN A 183 -15.51 6.84 37.91
C GLN A 183 -16.39 6.44 39.09
N ARG A 184 -17.34 5.52 38.89
CA ARG A 184 -18.16 4.99 40.00
C ARG A 184 -17.28 4.25 41.02
N HIS A 185 -16.36 3.42 40.58
CA HIS A 185 -15.39 2.74 41.45
C HIS A 185 -14.50 3.72 42.20
N LEU A 186 -14.01 4.78 41.54
CA LEU A 186 -13.22 5.84 42.15
C LEU A 186 -14.04 6.62 43.20
N GLN A 187 -15.30 6.93 42.90
CA GLN A 187 -16.20 7.61 43.83
C GLN A 187 -16.52 6.75 45.05
N LEU A 188 -16.69 5.43 44.85
CA LEU A 188 -16.88 4.46 45.92
C LEU A 188 -15.63 4.37 46.81
N VAL A 189 -14.45 4.24 46.22
CA VAL A 189 -13.16 4.20 46.94
C VAL A 189 -12.87 5.52 47.66
N SER A 190 -13.28 6.65 47.09
CA SER A 190 -13.09 7.97 47.70
C SER A 190 -14.06 8.25 48.86
N SER A 191 -15.12 7.46 49.01
CA SER A 191 -16.24 7.72 49.93
C SER A 191 -16.53 6.53 50.84
N ASP A 192 -15.49 5.96 51.45
CA ASP A 192 -15.58 4.73 52.26
C ASP A 192 -16.57 4.85 53.44
N SER A 193 -16.74 6.06 54.01
CA SER A 193 -17.71 6.34 55.07
C SER A 193 -19.17 6.40 54.57
N MET A 194 -19.41 6.88 53.35
CA MET A 194 -20.75 6.86 52.74
C MET A 194 -21.11 5.46 52.27
N LEU A 195 -20.12 4.65 51.88
CA LEU A 195 -20.32 3.27 51.45
C LEU A 195 -20.83 2.40 52.59
N GLN A 196 -20.32 2.57 53.82
CA GLN A 196 -20.86 1.90 55.01
C GLN A 196 -22.29 2.34 55.36
N GLN A 197 -22.61 3.63 55.18
CA GLN A 197 -23.99 4.13 55.38
C GLN A 197 -24.94 3.59 54.30
N ILE A 198 -24.50 3.52 53.04
CA ILE A 198 -25.27 2.94 51.94
C ILE A 198 -25.46 1.44 52.16
N MET A 199 -24.43 0.70 52.59
CA MET A 199 -24.57 -0.71 52.96
C MET A 199 -25.61 -0.92 54.06
N GLY A 200 -25.57 -0.11 55.12
CA GLY A 200 -26.56 -0.18 56.21
C GLY A 200 -27.99 0.13 55.76
N THR A 201 -28.15 1.11 54.87
CA THR A 201 -29.47 1.46 54.30
C THR A 201 -29.96 0.42 53.30
N VAL A 202 -29.09 -0.16 52.48
CA VAL A 202 -29.41 -1.28 51.56
C VAL A 202 -29.79 -2.52 52.35
N GLU A 203 -29.09 -2.88 53.43
CA GLU A 203 -29.50 -3.98 54.32
C GLU A 203 -30.88 -3.71 54.94
N GLN A 204 -31.16 -2.47 55.34
CA GLN A 204 -32.45 -2.09 55.90
C GLN A 204 -33.57 -2.14 54.85
N VAL A 205 -33.30 -1.70 53.62
CA VAL A 205 -34.24 -1.80 52.49
C VAL A 205 -34.45 -3.24 52.08
N ASN A 206 -33.40 -4.05 52.02
CA ASN A 206 -33.49 -5.47 51.69
C ASN A 206 -34.29 -6.24 52.75
N LYS A 207 -34.08 -5.94 54.03
CA LYS A 207 -34.88 -6.50 55.13
C LYS A 207 -36.36 -6.09 55.04
N ARG A 208 -36.65 -4.85 54.64
CA ARG A 208 -38.03 -4.39 54.39
C ARG A 208 -38.63 -5.00 53.13
N PHE A 209 -37.82 -5.25 52.11
CA PHE A 209 -38.22 -5.88 50.87
C PHE A 209 -38.52 -7.37 51.08
N GLU A 210 -37.69 -8.10 51.82
CA GLU A 210 -37.96 -9.46 52.26
C GLU A 210 -39.22 -9.54 53.12
N GLN A 211 -39.44 -8.58 54.02
CA GLN A 211 -40.69 -8.48 54.78
C GLN A 211 -41.90 -8.22 53.86
N SER A 212 -41.75 -7.36 52.86
CA SER A 212 -42.77 -7.09 51.83
C SER A 212 -43.05 -8.31 50.95
N ILE A 213 -42.02 -9.06 50.55
CA ILE A 213 -42.17 -10.32 49.81
C ILE A 213 -42.86 -11.36 50.68
N ALA A 214 -42.47 -11.52 51.94
CA ALA A 214 -43.12 -12.44 52.86
C ALA A 214 -44.60 -12.08 53.08
N LEU A 215 -44.93 -10.78 53.11
CA LEU A 215 -46.30 -10.28 53.17
C LEU A 215 -47.07 -10.52 51.85
N ARG A 216 -46.46 -10.30 50.69
CA ARG A 216 -47.05 -10.54 49.36
C ARG A 216 -47.20 -12.02 49.05
N ARG A 217 -46.30 -12.89 49.51
CA ARG A 217 -46.40 -14.34 49.36
C ARG A 217 -47.58 -14.94 50.13
N ASN A 218 -48.07 -14.24 51.15
CA ASN A 218 -49.31 -14.57 51.87
C ASN A 218 -50.58 -13.98 51.21
N VAL A 219 -50.44 -13.15 50.18
CA VAL A 219 -51.52 -12.53 49.40
C VAL A 219 -51.29 -12.90 47.94
N GLU A 220 -51.67 -14.13 47.59
CA GLU A 220 -51.60 -14.71 46.25
C GLU A 220 -51.99 -13.69 45.17
N MET A 221 -51.09 -13.40 44.23
CA MET A 221 -51.37 -12.59 43.04
C MET A 221 -51.01 -13.39 41.80
N GLU A 222 -51.99 -14.16 41.32
CA GLU A 222 -52.12 -14.51 39.90
C GLU A 222 -52.60 -13.26 39.16
N ILE A 223 -51.68 -12.37 38.83
CA ILE A 223 -51.96 -11.23 37.95
C ILE A 223 -50.83 -11.17 36.92
N GLU A 224 -51.17 -11.44 35.65
CA GLU A 224 -50.55 -10.79 34.47
C GLU A 224 -49.19 -11.30 33.93
N ILE A 225 -48.85 -12.57 34.15
CA ILE A 225 -47.61 -13.18 33.61
C ILE A 225 -47.54 -13.18 32.06
N GLN A 226 -48.68 -13.22 31.35
CA GLN A 226 -48.68 -13.27 29.88
C GLN A 226 -48.41 -11.93 29.19
N GLU A 227 -48.77 -10.80 29.80
CA GLU A 227 -48.43 -9.48 29.26
C GLU A 227 -46.96 -9.17 29.53
N ASP A 228 -46.45 -9.55 30.71
CA ASP A 228 -45.04 -9.40 31.07
C ASP A 228 -44.10 -10.13 30.11
N VAL A 229 -44.46 -11.34 29.63
CA VAL A 229 -43.64 -12.08 28.65
C VAL A 229 -43.59 -11.36 27.30
N LYS A 230 -44.71 -10.86 26.80
CA LYS A 230 -44.75 -10.11 25.53
C LYS A 230 -44.06 -8.76 25.63
N ILE A 231 -44.23 -8.09 26.77
CA ILE A 231 -43.55 -6.83 27.06
C ILE A 231 -42.04 -7.08 27.14
N HIS A 232 -41.61 -8.17 27.78
CA HIS A 232 -40.22 -8.57 27.85
C HIS A 232 -39.63 -8.86 26.46
N GLU A 233 -40.33 -9.65 25.63
CA GLU A 233 -39.94 -9.91 24.24
C GLU A 233 -39.83 -8.62 23.41
N LEU A 234 -40.78 -7.70 23.58
CA LEU A 234 -40.71 -6.37 22.96
C LEU A 234 -39.53 -5.55 23.48
N TYR A 235 -39.21 -5.63 24.77
CA TYR A 235 -38.03 -4.95 25.33
C TYR A 235 -36.73 -5.53 24.78
N GLU A 236 -36.61 -6.85 24.65
CA GLU A 236 -35.45 -7.51 24.04
C GLU A 236 -35.29 -7.09 22.58
N LEU A 237 -36.39 -7.09 21.81
CA LEU A 237 -36.38 -6.65 20.41
C LEU A 237 -36.02 -5.17 20.29
N VAL A 238 -36.53 -4.31 21.18
CA VAL A 238 -36.16 -2.88 21.23
C VAL A 238 -34.68 -2.70 21.57
N ILE A 239 -34.13 -3.48 22.49
CA ILE A 239 -32.69 -3.42 22.81
C ILE A 239 -31.87 -3.83 21.58
N ALA A 240 -32.22 -4.95 20.94
CA ALA A 240 -31.53 -5.42 19.74
C ALA A 240 -31.62 -4.44 18.56
N THR A 241 -32.76 -3.76 18.40
CA THR A 241 -32.98 -2.80 17.30
C THR A 241 -32.43 -1.40 17.57
N LYS A 242 -32.21 -1.03 18.83
CA LYS A 242 -31.66 0.28 19.20
C LYS A 242 -30.23 0.46 18.70
N ASP A 243 -29.43 -0.61 18.68
CA ASP A 243 -28.08 -0.56 18.14
C ASP A 243 -28.10 -0.32 16.62
N ILE A 244 -29.05 -0.94 15.93
CA ILE A 244 -29.29 -0.75 14.49
C ILE A 244 -29.76 0.68 14.19
N GLN A 245 -30.57 1.29 15.07
CA GLN A 245 -31.08 2.64 14.88
C GLN A 245 -29.96 3.68 14.71
N HIS A 246 -28.87 3.55 15.45
CA HIS A 246 -27.73 4.47 15.36
C HIS A 246 -26.82 4.18 14.15
N GLN A 247 -26.79 2.94 13.68
CA GLN A 247 -25.99 2.53 12.52
C GLN A 247 -26.71 2.79 11.19
N LEU A 248 -28.05 2.84 11.19
CA LEU A 248 -28.86 2.99 9.97
C LEU A 248 -28.53 4.26 9.16
N PRO A 249 -28.38 5.47 9.76
CA PRO A 249 -27.98 6.66 9.01
C PRO A 249 -26.62 6.50 8.34
N LEU A 250 -25.65 5.90 9.04
CA LEU A 250 -24.30 5.65 8.51
C LEU A 250 -24.32 4.67 7.32
N LEU A 251 -25.19 3.65 7.40
CA LEU A 251 -25.40 2.71 6.30
C LEU A 251 -26.05 3.39 5.09
N ILE A 252 -26.99 4.32 5.32
CA ILE A 252 -27.61 5.10 4.25
C ILE A 252 -26.58 6.00 3.57
N ASP A 253 -25.78 6.73 4.34
CA ASP A 253 -24.71 7.59 3.80
C ASP A 253 -23.70 6.77 2.97
N ARG A 254 -23.33 5.57 3.47
CA ARG A 254 -22.45 4.66 2.74
C ARG A 254 -23.11 4.12 1.46
N LEU A 255 -24.40 3.80 1.49
CA LEU A 255 -25.16 3.37 0.32
C LEU A 255 -25.28 4.48 -0.72
N GLU A 256 -25.44 5.73 -0.29
CA GLU A 256 -25.47 6.89 -1.19
C GLU A 256 -24.12 7.08 -1.87
N SER A 257 -23.01 7.07 -1.11
CA SER A 257 -21.65 7.13 -1.67
C SER A 257 -21.35 5.97 -2.62
N LEU A 258 -21.77 4.75 -2.25
CA LEU A 258 -21.60 3.57 -3.08
C LEU A 258 -22.45 3.67 -4.36
N ASN A 259 -23.67 4.21 -4.28
CA ASN A 259 -24.52 4.42 -5.43
C ASN A 259 -23.90 5.45 -6.41
N GLU A 260 -23.32 6.52 -5.89
CA GLU A 260 -22.55 7.47 -6.71
C GLU A 260 -21.38 6.78 -7.43
N LEU A 261 -20.66 5.90 -6.73
CA LEU A 261 -19.60 5.09 -7.32
C LEU A 261 -20.14 4.16 -8.40
N HIS A 262 -21.22 3.42 -8.13
CA HIS A 262 -21.86 2.54 -9.12
C HIS A 262 -22.31 3.30 -10.36
N PHE A 263 -22.88 4.50 -10.20
CA PHE A 263 -23.25 5.37 -11.32
C PHE A 263 -22.02 5.76 -12.14
N LYS A 264 -20.93 6.17 -11.49
CA LYS A 264 -19.65 6.49 -12.16
C LYS A 264 -19.07 5.28 -12.89
N THR A 265 -19.10 4.09 -12.28
CA THR A 265 -18.64 2.85 -12.92
C THR A 265 -19.51 2.51 -14.14
N ALA A 266 -20.83 2.65 -14.04
CA ALA A 266 -21.74 2.42 -15.17
C ALA A 266 -21.45 3.38 -16.33
N THR A 267 -21.23 4.67 -16.03
CA THR A 267 -20.83 5.64 -17.06
C THR A 267 -19.47 5.30 -17.67
N ALA A 268 -18.50 4.84 -16.87
CA ALA A 268 -17.19 4.44 -17.37
C ALA A 268 -17.30 3.22 -18.32
N VAL A 269 -18.10 2.22 -17.97
CA VAL A 269 -18.40 1.08 -18.86
C VAL A 269 -18.99 1.57 -20.18
N SER A 270 -20.00 2.44 -20.13
CA SER A 270 -20.59 3.02 -21.35
C SER A 270 -19.55 3.77 -22.19
N THR A 271 -18.61 4.50 -21.58
CA THR A 271 -17.54 5.17 -22.35
C THR A 271 -16.55 4.20 -22.96
N VAL A 272 -16.29 3.05 -22.33
CA VAL A 272 -15.44 2.00 -22.88
C VAL A 272 -16.14 1.32 -24.06
N ASP A 273 -17.45 1.06 -23.96
CA ASP A 273 -18.23 0.53 -25.07
C ASP A 273 -18.22 1.49 -26.27
N GLU A 274 -18.39 2.79 -26.04
CA GLU A 274 -18.26 3.80 -27.10
C GLU A 274 -16.85 3.87 -27.72
N MET A 275 -15.80 3.61 -26.93
CA MET A 275 -14.44 3.52 -27.44
C MET A 275 -14.24 2.26 -28.28
N ASP A 276 -14.80 1.12 -27.85
CA ASP A 276 -14.74 -0.14 -28.60
C ASP A 276 -15.45 0.02 -29.96
N ASP A 277 -16.63 0.62 -29.99
CA ASP A 277 -17.33 0.95 -31.24
C ASP A 277 -16.47 1.81 -32.17
N LYS A 278 -15.81 2.85 -31.63
CA LYS A 278 -14.88 3.69 -32.42
C LYS A 278 -13.68 2.89 -32.91
N LEU A 279 -13.09 2.02 -32.10
CA LEU A 279 -11.98 1.15 -32.51
C LEU A 279 -12.41 0.18 -33.62
N MET A 280 -13.61 -0.39 -33.53
CA MET A 280 -14.16 -1.25 -34.59
C MET A 280 -14.37 -0.47 -35.89
N THR A 281 -14.84 0.79 -35.82
CA THR A 281 -14.94 1.64 -37.03
C THR A 281 -13.57 1.96 -37.62
N LEU A 282 -12.57 2.26 -36.80
CA LEU A 282 -11.20 2.50 -37.25
C LEU A 282 -10.57 1.25 -37.88
N SER A 283 -10.78 0.08 -37.29
CA SER A 283 -10.33 -1.19 -37.86
C SER A 283 -10.93 -1.41 -39.23
N LYS A 284 -12.24 -1.16 -39.39
CA LYS A 284 -12.92 -1.27 -40.68
C LYS A 284 -12.39 -0.26 -41.70
N ASP A 285 -12.08 0.96 -41.27
CA ASP A 285 -11.49 1.97 -42.14
C ASP A 285 -10.07 1.61 -42.58
N LEU A 286 -9.27 0.99 -41.70
CA LEU A 286 -7.96 0.43 -42.05
C LEU A 286 -8.07 -0.69 -43.08
N ASP A 287 -9.00 -1.64 -42.89
CA ASP A 287 -9.25 -2.70 -43.86
C ASP A 287 -9.69 -2.12 -45.23
N ASN A 288 -10.52 -1.07 -45.20
CA ASN A 288 -10.93 -0.37 -46.42
C ASN A 288 -9.74 0.32 -47.11
N TRP A 289 -8.83 0.94 -46.35
CA TRP A 289 -7.63 1.57 -46.88
C TRP A 289 -6.67 0.54 -47.47
N GLU A 290 -6.47 -0.60 -46.81
CA GLU A 290 -5.68 -1.72 -47.33
C GLU A 290 -6.27 -2.27 -48.63
N HIS A 291 -7.60 -2.40 -48.70
CA HIS A 291 -8.28 -2.82 -49.92
C HIS A 291 -8.09 -1.82 -51.06
N CYS A 292 -8.26 -0.51 -50.80
CA CYS A 292 -8.01 0.56 -51.77
C CYS A 292 -6.55 0.57 -52.25
N LEU A 293 -5.59 0.36 -51.34
CA LEU A 293 -4.17 0.28 -51.67
C LEU A 293 -3.88 -0.93 -52.57
N SER A 294 -4.44 -2.10 -52.24
CA SER A 294 -4.31 -3.32 -53.04
C SER A 294 -4.92 -3.15 -54.44
N GLN A 295 -6.06 -2.46 -54.54
CA GLN A 295 -6.66 -2.12 -55.84
C GLN A 295 -5.76 -1.20 -56.66
N LEU A 296 -5.13 -0.18 -56.04
CA LEU A 296 -4.18 0.69 -56.72
C LEU A 296 -2.95 -0.08 -57.20
N GLU A 297 -2.40 -0.96 -56.36
CA GLU A 297 -1.26 -1.79 -56.71
C GLU A 297 -1.57 -2.71 -57.91
N SER A 298 -2.72 -3.39 -57.90
CA SER A 298 -3.14 -4.23 -59.02
C SER A 298 -3.35 -3.45 -60.32
N LYS A 299 -3.84 -2.21 -60.24
CA LYS A 299 -3.93 -1.33 -61.43
C LYS A 299 -2.55 -0.90 -61.93
N PHE A 300 -1.59 -0.68 -61.03
CA PHE A 300 -0.22 -0.33 -61.41
C PHE A 300 0.54 -1.49 -62.05
N GLN A 301 0.27 -2.72 -61.62
CA GLN A 301 0.86 -3.93 -62.22
C GLN A 301 0.25 -4.31 -63.58
N SER A 302 -0.90 -3.74 -63.94
CA SER A 302 -1.62 -4.00 -65.21
C SER A 302 -1.25 -3.02 -66.34
N ILE A 303 -0.43 -2.00 -66.05
CA ILE A 303 0.11 -1.02 -67.00
C ILE A 303 1.57 -1.39 -67.32
#